data_AF-A0A4Q6ELC8-F1
#
_entry.id   AF-A0A4Q6ELC8-F1
#
_cell.length_a   1.000
_cell.length_b   1.000
_cell.length_c   1.000
_cell.angle_alpha   90.00
_cell.angle_beta   90.00
_cell.angle_gamma   90.00
#
_symmetry.space_group_name_H-M   'P 1'
#
loop_
_entity.id
_entity.type
_entity.pdbx_description
1 polymer ?
#
loop_
_entity_poly.entity_id
_entity_poly.type
_entity_poly.pdbx_seq_one_letter_code
_entity_poly.pdbx_strand_id
1 'polypeptide(L)'
;MKFLSILFLAFLAIGSPSAFAGRAVYEVPVPQELAGFARYDFDEFRVEEKDNVLHVRYQLPLSLTGEENHLSFAGPLVDGVAEMKNSSGSMTCVLHENMCRVKYEALAIDPAKAEVKLRAMDLSEPQVLGHLQVTARFGGDMEGVIHSSEIR
;
A
#
# COMPACT_ATOMS: atom_id res chain seq x y z
N MET A 1 56.21 1.11 -39.30
CA MET A 1 55.48 0.07 -38.54
C MET A 1 54.93 0.76 -37.28
N LYS A 2 53.75 1.39 -37.33
CA LYS A 2 52.45 0.85 -36.88
C LYS A 2 52.59 0.00 -35.62
N PHE A 3 52.23 0.53 -34.45
CA PHE A 3 51.26 -0.10 -33.55
C PHE A 3 50.55 0.97 -32.71
N LEU A 4 49.24 0.90 -32.82
CA LEU A 4 48.20 1.76 -32.29
C LEU A 4 47.68 1.02 -31.04
N SER A 5 47.85 1.58 -29.85
CA SER A 5 47.26 1.03 -28.62
C SER A 5 46.19 1.99 -28.11
N ILE A 6 44.99 1.81 -28.66
CA ILE A 6 43.77 2.43 -28.15
C ILE A 6 43.39 1.66 -26.88
N LEU A 7 43.54 2.28 -25.72
CA LEU A 7 43.03 1.76 -24.46
C LEU A 7 41.52 2.08 -24.40
N PHE A 8 40.69 1.08 -24.71
CA PHE A 8 39.25 1.13 -24.52
C PHE A 8 38.95 1.08 -23.01
N LEU A 9 38.55 2.20 -22.41
CA LEU A 9 37.86 2.19 -21.11
C LEU A 9 36.44 1.66 -21.33
N ALA A 10 36.20 0.41 -20.94
CA ALA A 10 34.87 -0.17 -20.88
C ALA A 10 34.08 0.50 -19.74
N PHE A 11 33.11 1.33 -20.10
CA PHE A 11 32.05 1.78 -19.19
C PHE A 11 31.18 0.56 -18.83
N LEU A 12 31.40 0.00 -17.64
CA LEU A 12 30.42 -0.85 -16.97
C LEU A 12 29.27 0.04 -16.48
N ALA A 13 28.33 0.33 -17.37
CA ALA A 13 27.02 0.84 -16.98
C ALA A 13 26.30 -0.29 -16.23
N ILE A 14 26.44 -0.31 -14.91
CA ILE A 14 25.59 -1.09 -14.02
C ILE A 14 24.21 -0.43 -14.13
N GLY A 15 23.38 -0.95 -15.04
CA GLY A 15 21.98 -0.63 -15.09
C GLY A 15 21.35 -1.12 -13.79
N SER A 16 21.03 -0.20 -12.89
CA SER A 16 20.17 -0.50 -11.75
C SER A 16 18.88 -1.10 -12.30
N PRO A 17 18.50 -2.34 -11.94
CA PRO A 17 17.19 -2.83 -12.28
C PRO A 17 16.20 -1.96 -11.51
N SER A 18 15.61 -0.98 -12.18
CA SER A 18 14.38 -0.35 -11.74
C SER A 18 13.33 -1.44 -11.73
N ALA A 19 13.23 -2.15 -10.62
CA ALA A 19 12.09 -2.99 -10.33
C ALA A 19 10.87 -2.08 -10.38
N PHE A 20 10.11 -2.18 -11.47
CA PHE A 20 8.72 -1.74 -11.49
C PHE A 20 8.00 -2.64 -10.49
N ALA A 21 8.09 -2.28 -9.21
CA ALA A 21 7.24 -2.82 -8.17
C ALA A 21 5.79 -2.48 -8.57
N GLY A 22 4.93 -3.50 -8.61
CA GLY A 22 3.52 -3.29 -8.89
C GLY A 22 2.97 -2.38 -7.81
N ARG A 23 2.44 -1.21 -8.19
CA ARG A 23 2.00 -0.20 -7.23
C ARG A 23 0.77 -0.74 -6.50
N ALA A 24 0.93 -1.13 -5.24
CA ALA A 24 -0.18 -1.54 -4.39
C ALA A 24 -1.06 -0.33 -4.09
N VAL A 25 -2.38 -0.55 -4.07
CA VAL A 25 -3.38 0.49 -3.78
C VAL A 25 -4.21 0.07 -2.59
N TYR A 26 -4.40 1.00 -1.66
CA TYR A 26 -5.37 0.91 -0.58
C TYR A 26 -6.68 1.57 -0.99
N GLU A 27 -7.80 0.89 -0.74
CA GLU A 27 -9.14 1.39 -0.99
C GLU A 27 -9.99 1.32 0.28
N VAL A 28 -10.64 2.43 0.63
CA VAL A 28 -11.61 2.49 1.72
C VAL A 28 -13.00 2.16 1.17
N PRO A 29 -13.73 1.17 1.70
CA PRO A 29 -15.12 0.92 1.30
C PRO A 29 -16.01 2.11 1.65
N VAL A 30 -16.51 2.80 0.63
CA VAL A 30 -17.36 4.00 0.78
C VAL A 30 -18.55 3.98 -0.18
N PRO A 31 -19.60 4.78 0.09
CA PRO A 31 -20.68 5.01 -0.86
C PRO A 31 -20.19 5.53 -2.23
N GLN A 32 -20.99 5.33 -3.27
CA GLN A 32 -20.60 5.61 -4.66
C GLN A 32 -20.19 7.07 -4.89
N GLU A 33 -20.82 8.01 -4.19
CA GLU A 33 -20.50 9.45 -4.25
C GLU A 33 -19.07 9.78 -3.77
N LEU A 34 -18.45 8.93 -2.95
CA LEU A 34 -17.09 9.11 -2.43
C LEU A 34 -16.05 8.21 -3.11
N ALA A 35 -16.47 7.31 -4.00
CA ALA A 35 -15.59 6.32 -4.62
C ALA A 35 -14.39 6.96 -5.35
N GLY A 36 -14.57 8.17 -5.92
CA GLY A 36 -13.51 8.92 -6.58
C GLY A 36 -12.37 9.39 -5.66
N PHE A 37 -12.55 9.36 -4.35
CA PHE A 37 -11.58 9.81 -3.34
C PHE A 37 -11.10 8.67 -2.44
N ALA A 38 -11.57 7.45 -2.67
CA ALA A 38 -11.41 6.32 -1.74
C ALA A 38 -10.09 5.57 -1.88
N ARG A 39 -9.30 5.87 -2.91
CA ARG A 39 -8.09 5.13 -3.30
C ARG A 39 -6.83 5.92 -2.98
N TYR A 40 -5.86 5.22 -2.41
CA TYR A 40 -4.60 5.75 -1.94
C TYR A 40 -3.46 4.83 -2.36
N ASP A 41 -2.36 5.39 -2.86
CA ASP A 41 -1.16 4.61 -3.11
C ASP A 41 -0.44 4.28 -1.80
N PHE A 42 0.18 3.10 -1.73
CA PHE A 42 1.11 2.79 -0.66
C PHE A 42 2.49 3.42 -0.91
N ASP A 43 3.05 4.03 0.14
CA ASP A 43 4.47 4.38 0.18
C ASP A 43 5.33 3.13 0.46
N GLU A 44 4.85 2.25 1.34
CA GLU A 44 5.48 0.98 1.68
C GLU A 44 4.45 -0.15 1.72
N PHE A 45 4.67 -1.16 0.88
CA PHE A 45 3.90 -2.40 0.83
C PHE A 45 4.83 -3.55 0.44
N ARG A 46 4.72 -4.69 1.13
CA ARG A 46 5.50 -5.91 0.85
C ARG A 46 4.69 -7.17 1.13
N VAL A 47 4.81 -8.14 0.23
CA VAL A 47 4.23 -9.48 0.39
C VAL A 47 5.34 -10.53 0.31
N GLU A 48 5.53 -11.20 1.43
CA GLU A 48 6.32 -12.42 1.71
C GLU A 48 5.52 -13.72 1.53
N GLU A 49 5.87 -14.68 0.67
CA GLU A 49 5.43 -16.08 0.86
C GLU A 49 6.62 -16.93 1.34
N LYS A 50 6.46 -17.64 2.47
CA LYS A 50 7.47 -18.55 2.99
C LYS A 50 6.82 -19.73 3.71
N ASP A 51 7.22 -20.95 3.37
CA ASP A 51 6.77 -22.19 4.04
C ASP A 51 5.22 -22.31 4.11
N ASN A 52 4.52 -21.94 3.04
CA ASN A 52 3.05 -21.83 2.97
C ASN A 52 2.44 -20.85 4.00
N VAL A 53 3.19 -19.83 4.40
CA VAL A 53 2.71 -18.72 5.22
C VAL A 53 2.83 -17.45 4.39
N LEU A 54 1.72 -16.73 4.26
CA LEU A 54 1.70 -15.41 3.64
C LEU A 54 2.01 -14.37 4.72
N HIS A 55 2.94 -13.47 4.44
CA HIS A 55 3.33 -12.34 5.27
C HIS A 55 3.04 -11.04 4.51
N VAL A 56 2.20 -10.18 5.06
CA VAL A 56 1.85 -8.89 4.45
C VAL A 56 2.29 -7.78 5.40
N ARG A 57 3.17 -6.90 4.94
CA ARG A 57 3.69 -5.76 5.72
C ARG A 57 3.50 -4.46 4.96
N TYR A 58 2.99 -3.43 5.61
CA TYR A 58 2.73 -2.15 4.97
C TYR A 58 2.59 -1.01 5.97
N GLN A 59 2.64 0.21 5.46
CA GLN A 59 2.28 1.43 6.18
C GLN A 59 0.98 1.98 5.58
N LEU A 60 -0.02 2.30 6.41
CA LEU A 60 -1.20 3.00 5.90
C LEU A 60 -0.83 4.39 5.36
N PRO A 61 -1.44 4.84 4.26
CA PRO A 61 -1.14 6.15 3.67
C PRO A 61 -1.36 7.30 4.65
N LEU A 62 -0.36 8.16 4.81
CA LEU A 62 -0.44 9.29 5.75
C LEU A 62 -1.52 10.30 5.37
N SER A 63 -1.85 10.41 4.09
CA SER A 63 -2.97 11.22 3.61
C SER A 63 -4.34 10.67 4.04
N LEU A 64 -4.42 9.41 4.48
CA LEU A 64 -5.62 8.80 5.03
C LEU A 64 -5.64 8.93 6.56
N THR A 65 -4.57 8.55 7.24
CA THR A 65 -4.54 8.42 8.72
C THR A 65 -3.98 9.64 9.44
N GLY A 66 -3.12 10.43 8.81
CA GLY A 66 -2.36 11.50 9.47
C GLY A 66 -1.25 11.03 10.42
N GLU A 67 -1.20 9.74 10.74
CA GLU A 67 -0.22 9.11 11.62
C GLU A 67 0.37 7.85 10.98
N GLU A 68 1.62 7.54 11.34
CA GLU A 68 2.30 6.33 10.90
C GLU A 68 1.68 5.08 11.54
N ASN A 69 1.07 4.23 10.71
CA ASN A 69 0.53 2.95 11.14
C ASN A 69 1.22 1.83 10.35
N HIS A 70 2.24 1.22 10.96
CA HIS A 70 2.93 0.05 10.39
C HIS A 70 2.23 -1.23 10.82
N LEU A 71 1.84 -2.03 9.85
CA LEU A 71 1.00 -3.21 10.03
C LEU A 71 1.70 -4.44 9.46
N SER A 72 1.55 -5.57 10.14
CA SER A 72 2.13 -6.85 9.72
C SER A 72 1.14 -7.97 10.01
N PHE A 73 0.66 -8.64 8.98
CA PHE A 73 -0.17 -9.82 9.08
C PHE A 73 0.60 -11.04 8.62
N ALA A 74 0.35 -12.18 9.26
CA ALA A 74 0.92 -13.45 8.85
C ALA A 74 -0.09 -14.58 9.13
N GLY A 75 -0.18 -15.54 8.24
CA GLY A 75 -1.02 -16.71 8.43
C GLY A 75 -0.87 -17.74 7.31
N PRO A 76 -1.40 -18.95 7.55
CA PRO A 76 -1.27 -20.05 6.61
C PRO A 76 -1.98 -19.74 5.30
N LEU A 77 -1.34 -20.07 4.18
CA LEU A 77 -1.90 -20.03 2.85
C LEU A 77 -2.46 -21.41 2.50
N VAL A 78 -3.77 -21.51 2.37
CA VAL A 78 -4.48 -22.75 2.05
C VAL A 78 -5.35 -22.49 0.82
N ASP A 79 -5.14 -23.27 -0.24
CA ASP A 79 -5.90 -23.17 -1.49
C ASP A 79 -5.98 -21.74 -2.08
N GLY A 80 -4.87 -20.99 -1.99
CA GLY A 80 -4.79 -19.62 -2.50
C GLY A 80 -5.51 -18.57 -1.64
N VAL A 81 -5.92 -18.93 -0.43
CA VAL A 81 -6.52 -18.03 0.56
C VAL A 81 -5.69 -18.03 1.83
N ALA A 82 -5.35 -16.83 2.32
CA ALA A 82 -4.69 -16.65 3.61
C ALA A 82 -5.61 -15.88 4.56
N GLU A 83 -6.01 -16.53 5.64
CA GLU A 83 -6.73 -15.90 6.75
C GLU A 83 -5.77 -15.62 7.90
N MET A 84 -5.72 -14.36 8.31
CA MET A 84 -4.73 -13.85 9.26
C MET A 84 -5.41 -13.06 10.36
N LYS A 85 -5.01 -13.27 11.61
CA LYS A 85 -5.52 -12.51 12.75
C LYS A 85 -4.42 -12.27 13.77
N ASN A 86 -4.33 -11.05 14.27
CA ASN A 86 -3.41 -10.65 15.33
C ASN A 86 -4.04 -9.52 16.19
N SER A 87 -3.22 -8.84 17.00
CA SER A 87 -3.68 -7.72 17.83
C SER A 87 -4.07 -6.46 17.06
N SER A 88 -3.62 -6.31 15.81
CA SER A 88 -3.97 -5.17 14.95
C SER A 88 -5.31 -5.38 14.23
N GLY A 89 -5.74 -6.63 14.07
CA GLY A 89 -7.06 -7.00 13.54
C GLY A 89 -7.06 -8.29 12.74
N SER A 90 -7.85 -8.33 11.68
CA SER A 90 -7.96 -9.49 10.78
C SER A 90 -7.78 -9.10 9.32
N MET A 91 -7.12 -9.97 8.56
CA MET A 91 -6.91 -9.82 7.13
C MET A 91 -7.19 -11.14 6.41
N THR A 92 -7.88 -11.06 5.29
CA THR A 92 -8.11 -12.19 4.37
C THR A 92 -7.57 -11.82 3.00
N CYS A 93 -6.58 -12.56 2.52
CA CYS A 93 -6.01 -12.40 1.19
C CYS A 93 -6.45 -13.53 0.26
N VAL A 94 -6.83 -13.18 -0.96
CA VAL A 94 -7.25 -14.11 -2.02
C VAL A 94 -6.33 -13.87 -3.22
N LEU A 95 -5.40 -14.80 -3.45
CA LEU A 95 -4.28 -14.61 -4.39
C LEU A 95 -4.75 -14.48 -5.84
N HIS A 96 -5.71 -15.29 -6.25
CA HIS A 96 -6.26 -15.21 -7.62
C HIS A 96 -7.03 -13.91 -7.90
N GLU A 97 -7.43 -13.19 -6.86
CA GLU A 97 -8.05 -11.86 -6.95
C GLU A 97 -7.04 -10.71 -6.78
N ASN A 98 -5.77 -11.00 -6.45
CA ASN A 98 -4.74 -10.01 -6.13
C ASN A 98 -5.20 -9.02 -5.05
N MET A 99 -5.94 -9.51 -4.05
CA MET A 99 -6.70 -8.68 -3.11
C MET A 99 -6.57 -9.17 -1.67
N CYS A 100 -6.46 -8.23 -0.72
CA CYS A 100 -6.67 -8.50 0.70
C CYS A 100 -7.76 -7.59 1.28
N ARG A 101 -8.69 -8.15 2.04
CA ARG A 101 -9.64 -7.40 2.86
C ARG A 101 -9.10 -7.34 4.28
N VAL A 102 -9.19 -6.17 4.91
CA VAL A 102 -8.66 -5.96 6.25
C VAL A 102 -9.65 -5.19 7.11
N LYS A 103 -9.72 -5.58 8.39
CA LYS A 103 -10.45 -4.89 9.44
C LYS A 103 -9.51 -4.69 10.62
N TYR A 104 -9.39 -3.46 11.10
CA TYR A 104 -8.51 -3.13 12.21
C TYR A 104 -9.28 -3.03 13.54
N GLU A 105 -8.57 -3.32 14.63
CA GLU A 105 -9.10 -3.18 15.99
C GLU A 105 -8.73 -1.82 16.58
N ALA A 106 -7.54 -1.30 16.27
CA ALA A 106 -7.08 0.01 16.72
C ALA A 106 -6.03 0.57 15.76
N LEU A 107 -6.19 1.85 15.38
CA LEU A 107 -5.23 2.62 14.60
C LEU A 107 -5.06 4.01 15.22
N ALA A 108 -3.89 4.62 15.03
CA ALA A 108 -3.70 6.03 15.30
C ALA A 108 -4.24 6.83 14.10
N ILE A 109 -5.20 7.72 14.34
CA ILE A 109 -5.78 8.58 13.29
C ILE A 109 -5.81 10.02 13.80
N ASP A 110 -5.18 10.93 13.07
CA ASP A 110 -5.22 12.36 13.29
C ASP A 110 -5.73 13.05 12.02
N PRO A 111 -7.03 13.37 11.95
CA PRO A 111 -7.63 14.01 10.77
C PRO A 111 -7.00 15.37 10.43
N ALA A 112 -6.52 16.11 11.43
CA ALA A 112 -5.90 17.42 11.20
C ALA A 112 -4.54 17.26 10.50
N LYS A 113 -3.75 16.25 10.90
CA LYS A 113 -2.51 15.90 10.17
C LYS A 113 -2.80 15.36 8.77
N ALA A 114 -3.84 14.54 8.61
CA ALA A 114 -4.25 14.05 7.29
C ALA A 114 -4.60 15.22 6.34
N GLU A 115 -5.33 16.22 6.83
CA GLU A 115 -5.64 17.44 6.07
C GLU A 115 -4.37 18.18 5.62
N VAL A 116 -3.40 18.38 6.52
CA VAL A 116 -2.12 19.02 6.19
C VAL A 116 -1.41 18.27 5.06
N LYS A 117 -1.42 16.92 5.08
CA LYS A 117 -0.83 16.10 4.00
C LYS A 117 -1.59 16.26 2.68
N LEU A 118 -2.91 16.16 2.70
CA LEU A 118 -3.75 16.31 1.50
C LEU A 118 -3.57 17.69 0.85
N ARG A 119 -3.52 18.77 1.64
CA ARG A 119 -3.29 20.13 1.14
C ARG A 119 -1.90 20.32 0.54
N ALA A 120 -0.92 19.54 0.96
CA ALA A 120 0.43 19.55 0.39
C ALA A 120 0.54 18.80 -0.97
N MET A 121 -0.50 18.09 -1.40
CA MET A 121 -0.52 17.29 -2.64
C MET A 121 -1.04 18.06 -3.88
N ASP A 122 -1.17 19.38 -3.80
CA ASP A 122 -1.70 20.24 -4.90
C ASP A 122 -3.09 19.83 -5.39
N LEU A 123 -3.91 19.31 -4.46
CA LEU A 123 -5.30 18.94 -4.72
C LEU A 123 -6.21 20.17 -4.69
N SER A 124 -7.25 20.16 -5.52
CA SER A 124 -8.32 21.17 -5.43
C SER A 124 -9.10 21.04 -4.12
N GLU A 125 -9.72 22.14 -3.66
CA GLU A 125 -10.52 22.13 -2.42
C GLU A 125 -11.59 21.02 -2.40
N PRO A 126 -12.37 20.79 -3.48
CA PRO A 126 -13.32 19.68 -3.50
C PRO A 126 -12.66 18.29 -3.34
N GLN A 127 -11.45 18.09 -3.87
CA GLN A 127 -10.71 16.83 -3.69
C GLN A 127 -10.24 16.65 -2.26
N VAL A 128 -9.69 17.71 -1.63
CA VAL A 128 -9.30 17.69 -0.22
C VAL A 128 -10.51 17.35 0.65
N LEU A 129 -11.65 18.02 0.45
CA LEU A 129 -12.87 17.74 1.21
C LEU A 129 -13.39 16.32 0.98
N GLY A 130 -13.32 15.81 -0.24
CA GLY A 130 -13.68 14.43 -0.56
C GLY A 130 -12.83 13.40 0.19
N HIS A 131 -11.50 13.58 0.18
CA HIS A 131 -10.60 12.72 0.95
C HIS A 131 -10.80 12.82 2.46
N LEU A 132 -11.09 14.01 2.99
CA LEU A 132 -11.38 14.16 4.43
C LEU A 132 -12.68 13.46 4.85
N GLN A 133 -13.69 13.42 3.97
CA GLN A 133 -14.90 12.63 4.22
C GLN A 133 -14.60 11.12 4.24
N VAL A 134 -13.71 10.65 3.36
CA VAL A 134 -13.22 9.27 3.38
C VAL A 134 -12.46 8.97 4.68
N THR A 135 -11.53 9.85 5.10
CA THR A 135 -10.80 9.73 6.38
C THR A 135 -11.75 9.66 7.57
N ALA A 136 -12.76 10.52 7.63
CA ALA A 136 -13.75 10.51 8.71
C ALA A 136 -14.52 9.19 8.79
N ARG A 137 -14.89 8.62 7.63
CA ARG A 137 -15.58 7.33 7.56
C ARG A 137 -14.66 6.18 7.95
N PHE A 138 -13.43 6.18 7.44
CA PHE A 138 -12.42 5.18 7.81
C PHE A 138 -12.16 5.16 9.33
N GLY A 139 -12.15 6.31 9.99
CA GLY A 139 -12.01 6.39 11.45
C GLY A 139 -13.15 5.74 12.25
N GLY A 140 -14.31 5.51 11.64
CA GLY A 140 -15.43 4.79 12.26
C GLY A 140 -15.38 3.28 12.01
N ASP A 141 -15.25 2.88 10.75
CA ASP A 141 -15.37 1.47 10.35
C ASP A 141 -14.02 0.71 10.43
N MET A 142 -12.91 1.41 10.17
CA MET A 142 -11.53 0.89 10.11
C MET A 142 -11.39 -0.37 9.23
N GLU A 143 -12.05 -0.35 8.08
CA GLU A 143 -12.00 -1.42 7.07
C GLU A 143 -11.34 -0.93 5.78
N GLY A 144 -10.71 -1.85 5.06
CA GLY A 144 -10.03 -1.55 3.80
C GLY A 144 -9.90 -2.74 2.87
N VAL A 145 -9.57 -2.41 1.62
CA VAL A 145 -9.21 -3.37 0.59
C VAL A 145 -7.84 -3.00 0.02
N ILE A 146 -6.94 -3.95 -0.03
CA ILE A 146 -5.62 -3.82 -0.63
C ILE A 146 -5.67 -4.51 -1.98
N HIS A 147 -5.26 -3.82 -3.04
CA HIS A 147 -5.08 -4.36 -4.38
C HIS A 147 -3.60 -4.35 -4.73
N SER A 148 -3.02 -5.50 -5.08
CA SER A 148 -1.62 -5.56 -5.51
C SER A 148 -1.32 -6.80 -6.33
N SER A 149 -0.63 -6.62 -7.46
CA SER A 149 -0.10 -7.73 -8.27
C SER A 149 1.03 -8.51 -7.57
N GLU A 150 1.51 -8.03 -6.42
CA GLU A 150 2.46 -8.75 -5.57
C GLU A 150 1.78 -9.84 -4.71
N ILE A 151 0.45 -9.82 -4.62
CA ILE A 151 -0.35 -10.87 -3.96
C ILE A 151 -0.64 -11.96 -5.01
N ARG A 152 0.29 -12.91 -5.19
CA ARG A 152 0.20 -13.95 -6.22
C ARG A 152 0.80 -15.27 -5.75
#